data_AF-A0A843A145-F1
#
_entry.id   AF-A0A843A145-F1
#
_cell.length_a   1.000
_cell.length_b   1.000
_cell.length_c   1.000
_cell.angle_alpha   90.00
_cell.angle_beta   90.00
_cell.angle_gamma   90.00
#
_symmetry.space_group_name_H-M   'P 1'
#
loop_
_entity.id
_entity.type
_entity.pdbx_description
1 polymer ?
#
loop_
_entity_poly.entity_id
_entity_poly.type
_entity_poly.pdbx_seq_one_letter_code
_entity_poly.pdbx_strand_id
1 'polypeptide(L)'
;MPKKTTKQKIKPAEQNTQARETKILNVICNTSLLLMSAVTEAFSEMFTKLSKEMITAITTSLGNSEDATKDIHKKTDSLQKELPQQIREQLLAMKTDITTQLQEKKEKLGPILADSRFDDGITIVERYEFGLPALTQDLDERSLLGYIALLRANDPRFTTMFQELLEWMKNLPHP
;
A
#
# COMPACT_ATOMS: atom_id res chain seq x y z
N MET A 1 31.07 -19.43 35.19
CA MET A 1 30.20 -18.25 35.36
C MET A 1 29.29 -18.11 34.14
N PRO A 2 27.96 -18.17 34.26
CA PRO A 2 27.06 -17.94 33.13
C PRO A 2 26.84 -16.43 32.92
N LYS A 3 27.04 -15.96 31.69
CA LYS A 3 26.75 -14.57 31.28
C LYS A 3 25.23 -14.37 31.28
N LYS A 4 24.73 -13.44 32.11
CA LYS A 4 23.34 -12.99 32.09
C LYS A 4 23.06 -12.29 30.76
N THR A 5 22.22 -12.90 29.93
CA THR A 5 21.59 -12.25 28.77
C THR A 5 20.53 -11.28 29.30
N THR A 6 20.86 -9.99 29.35
CA THR A 6 19.90 -8.93 29.67
C THR A 6 18.91 -8.82 28.51
N LYS A 7 17.73 -9.43 28.66
CA LYS A 7 16.57 -9.10 27.82
C LYS A 7 16.22 -7.64 28.09
N GLN A 8 16.63 -6.72 27.20
CA GLN A 8 16.17 -5.34 27.23
C GLN A 8 14.64 -5.34 27.07
N LYS A 9 13.93 -4.96 28.15
CA LYS A 9 12.52 -4.58 28.08
C LYS A 9 12.46 -3.24 27.34
N ILE A 10 12.04 -3.28 26.07
CA ILE A 10 11.71 -2.08 25.29
C ILE A 10 10.57 -1.35 26.02
N LYS A 11 10.68 -0.04 26.20
CA LYS A 11 9.65 0.75 26.92
C LYS A 11 8.38 0.87 26.06
N PRO A 12 7.17 0.96 26.66
CA PRO A 12 5.91 1.06 25.91
C PRO A 12 5.85 2.21 24.89
N ALA A 13 6.52 3.33 25.18
CA ALA A 13 6.61 4.47 24.26
C ALA A 13 7.44 4.15 23.00
N GLU A 14 8.55 3.41 23.13
CA GLU A 14 9.39 2.98 22.00
C GLU A 14 8.68 1.94 21.13
N GLN A 15 7.88 1.07 21.74
CA GLN A 15 7.05 0.10 21.00
C GLN A 15 5.96 0.81 20.18
N ASN A 16 5.35 1.87 20.71
CA ASN A 16 4.33 2.64 20.00
C ASN A 16 4.94 3.41 18.80
N THR A 17 6.10 4.03 18.98
CA THR A 17 6.83 4.69 17.88
C THR A 17 7.23 3.70 16.79
N GLN A 18 7.77 2.54 17.15
CA GLN A 18 8.13 1.51 16.18
C GLN A 18 6.92 0.98 15.41
N ALA A 19 5.78 0.77 16.10
CA ALA A 19 4.55 0.34 15.45
C ALA A 19 4.01 1.40 14.47
N ARG A 20 4.05 2.68 14.86
CA ARG A 20 3.67 3.81 13.99
C ARG A 20 4.55 3.89 12.75
N GLU A 21 5.87 3.86 12.92
CA GLU A 21 6.82 3.86 11.80
C GLU A 21 6.59 2.69 10.84
N THR A 22 6.37 1.49 11.38
CA THR A 22 6.06 0.32 10.55
C THR A 22 4.78 0.53 9.74
N LYS A 23 3.71 1.08 10.34
CA LYS A 23 2.49 1.43 9.59
C LYS A 23 2.78 2.41 8.47
N ILE A 24 3.55 3.47 8.74
CA ILE A 24 3.91 4.49 7.74
C ILE A 24 4.67 3.85 6.57
N LEU A 25 5.71 3.07 6.87
CA LEU A 25 6.52 2.41 5.85
C LEU A 25 5.69 1.43 5.02
N ASN A 26 4.76 0.70 5.64
CA ASN A 26 3.84 -0.18 4.92
C ASN A 26 2.93 0.61 3.98
N VAL A 27 2.34 1.73 4.41
CA VAL A 27 1.50 2.56 3.53
C VAL A 27 2.30 3.05 2.32
N ILE A 28 3.51 3.57 2.55
CA ILE A 28 4.40 4.06 1.48
C ILE A 28 4.76 2.92 0.52
N CYS A 29 5.19 1.77 1.06
CA CYS A 29 5.60 0.61 0.29
C CYS A 29 4.44 0.07 -0.56
N ASN A 30 3.29 -0.20 0.07
CA ASN A 30 2.14 -0.78 -0.61
C ASN A 30 1.56 0.19 -1.66
N THR A 31 1.49 1.49 -1.37
CA THR A 31 1.01 2.50 -2.33
C THR A 31 1.98 2.60 -3.52
N SER A 32 3.29 2.63 -3.28
CA SER A 32 4.31 2.67 -4.34
C SER A 32 4.26 1.42 -5.20
N LEU A 33 4.11 0.25 -4.60
CA LEU A 33 3.99 -1.03 -5.30
C LEU A 33 2.76 -1.07 -6.20
N LEU A 34 1.61 -0.58 -5.72
CA LEU A 34 0.38 -0.48 -6.50
C LEU A 34 0.51 0.52 -7.65
N LEU A 35 1.17 1.66 -7.42
CA LEU A 35 1.46 2.64 -8.47
C LEU A 35 2.39 2.04 -9.54
N MET A 36 3.48 1.40 -9.13
CA MET A 36 4.40 0.70 -10.03
C MET A 36 3.70 -0.40 -10.82
N SER A 37 2.82 -1.15 -10.17
CA SER A 37 1.98 -2.15 -10.83
C SER A 37 1.03 -1.52 -11.84
N ALA A 38 0.48 -0.33 -11.59
CA ALA A 38 -0.38 0.34 -12.57
C ALA A 38 0.39 0.84 -13.82
N VAL A 39 1.67 1.19 -13.68
CA VAL A 39 2.49 1.76 -14.77
C VAL A 39 3.35 0.74 -15.52
N THR A 40 3.68 -0.40 -14.91
CA THR A 40 4.55 -1.41 -15.53
C THR A 40 3.83 -2.07 -16.71
N GLU A 41 4.50 -2.21 -17.86
CA GLU A 41 3.92 -2.81 -19.08
C GLU A 41 3.29 -4.19 -18.84
N ALA A 42 3.93 -5.01 -17.98
CA ALA A 42 3.44 -6.33 -17.57
C ALA A 42 2.05 -6.34 -16.91
N PHE A 43 1.63 -5.19 -16.37
CA PHE A 43 0.32 -4.98 -15.78
C PHE A 43 -0.51 -3.97 -16.59
N SER A 44 0.13 -3.12 -17.40
CA SER A 44 -0.49 -2.10 -18.24
C SER A 44 -1.55 -2.68 -19.18
N GLU A 45 -1.36 -3.91 -19.71
CA GLU A 45 -2.39 -4.59 -20.50
C GLU A 45 -3.70 -4.80 -19.72
N MET A 46 -3.65 -5.05 -18.40
CA MET A 46 -4.83 -5.11 -17.52
C MET A 46 -5.46 -3.72 -17.26
N PHE A 47 -4.68 -2.66 -17.45
CA PHE A 47 -5.03 -1.26 -17.20
C PHE A 47 -5.24 -0.44 -18.50
N THR A 48 -5.26 -1.08 -19.67
CA THR A 48 -5.36 -0.41 -20.99
C THR A 48 -6.67 0.38 -21.21
N LYS A 49 -7.74 0.08 -20.46
CA LYS A 49 -8.96 0.93 -20.40
C LYS A 49 -8.96 1.95 -19.26
N LEU A 50 -8.09 1.77 -18.27
CA LEU A 50 -8.03 2.57 -17.06
C LEU A 50 -7.36 3.93 -17.28
N SER A 51 -6.34 4.05 -18.13
CA SER A 51 -5.58 5.30 -18.26
C SER A 51 -6.42 6.51 -18.68
N LYS A 52 -7.41 6.35 -19.58
CA LYS A 52 -8.31 7.47 -19.97
C LYS A 52 -9.41 7.73 -18.95
N GLU A 53 -10.06 6.70 -18.42
CA GLU A 53 -11.17 6.85 -17.47
C GLU A 53 -10.68 7.22 -16.07
N MET A 54 -9.51 6.74 -15.62
CA MET A 54 -8.88 7.12 -14.35
C MET A 54 -8.38 8.57 -14.41
N ILE A 55 -7.74 9.02 -15.49
CA ILE A 55 -7.39 10.45 -15.67
C ILE A 55 -8.67 11.32 -15.66
N THR A 56 -9.73 10.86 -16.34
CA THR A 56 -11.01 11.59 -16.38
C THR A 56 -11.74 11.56 -15.03
N ALA A 57 -11.71 10.44 -14.29
CA ALA A 57 -12.30 10.28 -12.97
C ALA A 57 -11.51 11.01 -11.87
N ILE A 58 -10.18 11.09 -11.97
CA ILE A 58 -9.32 11.99 -11.18
C ILE A 58 -9.76 13.45 -11.37
N THR A 59 -10.25 13.79 -12.56
CA THR A 59 -10.72 15.15 -12.88
C THR A 59 -12.20 15.38 -12.52
N THR A 60 -13.01 14.32 -12.35
CA THR A 60 -14.49 14.45 -12.32
C THR A 60 -15.16 13.86 -11.06
N SER A 61 -14.54 12.93 -10.34
CA SER A 61 -15.25 12.10 -9.35
C SER A 61 -15.14 12.62 -7.90
N LEU A 62 -15.77 13.77 -7.66
CA LEU A 62 -16.34 14.12 -6.35
C LEU A 62 -17.85 13.79 -6.42
N GLY A 63 -18.23 12.52 -6.49
CA GLY A 63 -19.65 12.18 -6.62
C GLY A 63 -19.97 10.70 -6.73
N ASN A 64 -20.45 10.15 -5.60
CA ASN A 64 -21.28 8.95 -5.46
C ASN A 64 -20.74 7.61 -5.98
N SER A 65 -20.56 6.64 -5.07
CA SER A 65 -21.55 5.58 -4.77
C SER A 65 -20.93 4.35 -4.12
N GLU A 66 -21.76 3.66 -3.34
CA GLU A 66 -21.46 2.56 -2.42
C GLU A 66 -21.35 1.17 -3.09
N ASP A 67 -20.61 0.32 -2.36
CA ASP A 67 -20.68 -1.16 -2.27
C ASP A 67 -20.07 -2.01 -3.40
N ALA A 68 -18.74 -2.13 -3.43
CA ALA A 68 -18.01 -3.16 -4.21
C ALA A 68 -17.32 -4.25 -3.36
N THR A 69 -17.55 -4.28 -2.04
CA THR A 69 -16.80 -5.16 -1.12
C THR A 69 -17.13 -6.64 -1.27
N LYS A 70 -18.34 -6.98 -1.76
CA LYS A 70 -18.84 -8.37 -1.76
C LYS A 70 -18.23 -9.32 -2.80
N ASP A 71 -17.41 -8.83 -3.74
CA ASP A 71 -16.90 -9.66 -4.84
C ASP A 71 -15.36 -9.64 -4.99
N ILE A 72 -14.65 -9.08 -4.01
CA ILE A 72 -13.18 -8.93 -4.07
C ILE A 72 -12.49 -10.28 -4.07
N HIS A 73 -12.97 -11.27 -3.31
CA HIS A 73 -12.35 -12.61 -3.29
C HIS A 73 -12.42 -13.31 -4.65
N LYS A 74 -13.57 -13.26 -5.35
CA LYS A 74 -13.68 -13.86 -6.68
C LYS A 74 -12.81 -13.16 -7.70
N LYS A 75 -12.78 -11.82 -7.66
CA LYS A 75 -11.90 -11.01 -8.53
C LYS A 75 -10.42 -11.31 -8.28
N THR A 76 -10.03 -11.47 -7.02
CA THR A 76 -8.66 -11.84 -6.62
C THR A 76 -8.29 -13.23 -7.14
N ASP A 77 -9.16 -14.22 -6.95
CA ASP A 77 -8.93 -15.60 -7.39
C ASP A 77 -8.89 -15.70 -8.93
N SER A 78 -9.68 -14.88 -9.64
CA SER A 78 -9.60 -14.74 -11.10
C SER A 78 -8.26 -14.15 -11.51
N LEU A 79 -7.85 -13.05 -10.87
CA LEU A 79 -6.59 -12.37 -11.16
C LEU A 79 -5.39 -13.29 -10.91
N GLN A 80 -5.42 -14.11 -9.86
CA GLN A 80 -4.37 -15.07 -9.54
C GLN A 80 -4.22 -16.16 -10.63
N LYS A 81 -5.32 -16.54 -11.29
CA LYS A 81 -5.34 -17.50 -12.39
C LYS A 81 -4.96 -16.87 -13.72
N GLU A 82 -5.39 -15.62 -13.95
CA GLU A 82 -5.13 -14.86 -15.17
C GLU A 82 -3.68 -14.39 -15.26
N LEU A 83 -3.06 -14.02 -14.13
CA LEU A 83 -1.69 -13.55 -14.09
C LEU A 83 -0.69 -14.70 -14.20
N PRO A 84 0.22 -14.68 -15.20
CA PRO A 84 1.32 -15.62 -15.26
C PRO A 84 2.09 -15.63 -13.95
N GLN A 85 2.53 -16.82 -13.51
CA GLN A 85 3.29 -16.97 -12.27
C GLN A 85 4.51 -16.02 -12.23
N GLN A 86 5.20 -15.84 -13.35
CA GLN A 86 6.33 -14.93 -13.49
C GLN A 86 5.98 -13.47 -13.14
N ILE A 87 4.78 -12.99 -13.48
CA ILE A 87 4.33 -11.63 -13.15
C ILE A 87 4.02 -11.49 -11.65
N ARG A 88 3.44 -12.53 -11.05
CA ARG A 88 3.19 -12.58 -9.60
C ARG A 88 4.50 -12.63 -8.80
N GLU A 89 5.48 -13.39 -9.28
CA GLU A 89 6.83 -13.42 -8.71
C GLU A 89 7.54 -12.06 -8.82
N GLN A 90 7.41 -11.37 -9.96
CA GLN A 90 7.93 -10.01 -10.13
C GLN A 90 7.31 -9.01 -9.15
N LEU A 91 5.99 -9.10 -8.89
CA LEU A 91 5.32 -8.27 -7.90
C LEU A 91 5.90 -8.48 -6.49
N LEU A 92 6.10 -9.75 -6.11
CA LEU A 92 6.70 -10.08 -4.81
C LEU A 92 8.17 -9.69 -4.70
N ALA A 93 8.93 -9.83 -5.79
CA ALA A 93 10.31 -9.37 -5.85
C ALA A 93 10.38 -7.84 -5.67
N MET A 94 9.49 -7.09 -6.33
CA MET A 94 9.40 -5.64 -6.18
C MET A 94 9.01 -5.23 -4.76
N LYS A 95 8.03 -5.91 -4.15
CA LYS A 95 7.69 -5.70 -2.73
C LYS A 95 8.91 -5.91 -1.82
N THR A 96 9.64 -7.00 -2.05
CA THR A 96 10.82 -7.36 -1.25
C THR A 96 11.93 -6.33 -1.39
N ASP A 97 12.17 -5.87 -2.62
CA ASP A 97 13.17 -4.84 -2.91
C ASP A 97 12.84 -3.51 -2.22
N ILE A 98 11.61 -3.00 -2.40
CA ILE A 98 11.16 -1.75 -1.75
C ILE A 98 11.25 -1.86 -0.23
N THR A 99 10.79 -2.98 0.33
CA THR A 99 10.83 -3.22 1.78
C THR A 99 12.28 -3.23 2.28
N THR A 100 13.19 -3.89 1.56
CA THR A 100 14.60 -3.95 1.91
C THR A 100 15.22 -2.55 1.90
N GLN A 101 14.98 -1.78 0.84
CA GLN A 101 15.49 -0.41 0.75
C GLN A 101 14.97 0.51 1.87
N LEU A 102 13.71 0.35 2.27
CA LEU A 102 13.13 1.11 3.39
C LEU A 102 13.75 0.69 4.73
N GLN A 103 13.97 -0.61 4.94
CA GLN A 103 14.61 -1.14 6.14
C GLN A 103 16.06 -0.66 6.27
N GLU A 104 16.84 -0.71 5.20
CA GLU A 104 18.22 -0.23 5.17
C GLU A 104 18.33 1.27 5.45
N LYS A 105 17.32 2.03 5.05
CA LYS A 105 17.24 3.47 5.28
C LYS A 105 16.51 3.83 6.57
N LYS A 106 15.99 2.87 7.34
CA LYS A 106 15.10 3.13 8.48
C LYS A 106 15.70 4.09 9.50
N GLU A 107 16.97 3.90 9.87
CA GLU A 107 17.65 4.80 10.83
C GLU A 107 17.78 6.23 10.31
N LYS A 108 17.99 6.41 9.01
CA LYS A 108 18.05 7.72 8.35
C LYS A 108 16.68 8.35 8.18
N LEU A 109 15.66 7.51 8.00
CA LEU A 109 14.27 7.95 7.86
C LEU A 109 13.66 8.32 9.21
N GLY A 110 14.11 7.74 10.33
CA GLY A 110 13.54 7.97 11.67
C GLY A 110 13.24 9.44 12.02
N PRO A 111 14.21 10.37 11.89
CA PRO A 111 13.97 11.79 12.15
C PRO A 111 12.91 12.42 11.24
N ILE A 112 12.81 11.96 9.98
CA ILE A 112 11.83 12.46 9.01
C ILE A 112 10.45 11.86 9.32
N LEU A 113 10.40 10.55 9.62
CA LEU A 113 9.17 9.84 9.99
C LEU A 113 8.54 10.37 11.28
N ALA A 114 9.29 11.09 12.11
CA ALA A 114 8.76 11.77 13.30
C ALA A 114 7.81 12.93 12.97
N ASP A 115 7.82 13.44 11.73
CA ASP A 115 6.86 14.45 11.27
C ASP A 115 5.42 13.89 11.32
N SER A 116 4.50 14.67 11.90
CA SER A 116 3.10 14.25 12.06
C SER A 116 2.36 14.13 10.73
N ARG A 117 2.84 14.77 9.66
CA ARG A 117 2.23 14.60 8.32
C ARG A 117 2.25 13.16 7.84
N PHE A 118 3.15 12.32 8.36
CA PHE A 118 3.11 10.89 8.04
C PHE A 118 1.91 10.16 8.63
N ASP A 119 1.28 10.69 9.69
CA ASP A 119 0.06 10.11 10.29
C ASP A 119 -1.16 10.27 9.39
N ASP A 120 -1.15 11.26 8.50
CA ASP A 120 -2.24 11.50 7.56
C ASP A 120 -2.44 10.29 6.62
N GLY A 121 -1.34 9.64 6.20
CA GLY A 121 -1.41 8.42 5.39
C GLY A 121 -2.06 7.25 6.13
N ILE A 122 -1.76 7.08 7.42
CA ILE A 122 -2.43 6.07 8.26
C ILE A 122 -3.93 6.40 8.36
N THR A 123 -4.23 7.67 8.65
CA THR A 123 -5.62 8.15 8.80
C THR A 123 -6.42 7.97 7.51
N ILE A 124 -5.83 8.25 6.35
CA ILE A 124 -6.45 8.01 5.04
C ILE A 124 -6.85 6.54 4.94
N VAL A 125 -5.93 5.60 5.17
CA VAL A 125 -6.21 4.16 5.05
C VAL A 125 -7.27 3.69 6.04
N GLU A 126 -7.21 4.15 7.29
CA GLU A 126 -8.13 3.72 8.37
C GLU A 126 -9.58 4.18 8.13
N ARG A 127 -9.83 5.16 7.25
CA ARG A 127 -11.18 5.57 6.85
C ARG A 127 -11.88 4.60 5.90
N TYR A 128 -11.14 3.72 5.22
CA TYR A 128 -11.69 2.87 4.17
C TYR A 128 -11.61 1.39 4.54
N GLU A 129 -12.76 0.71 4.51
CA GLU A 129 -12.83 -0.75 4.66
C GLU A 129 -13.15 -1.42 3.31
N PHE A 130 -12.26 -2.34 2.90
CA PHE A 130 -12.36 -3.11 1.66
C PHE A 130 -12.50 -4.63 1.90
N GLY A 131 -12.54 -5.10 3.15
CA GLY A 131 -12.50 -6.55 3.43
C GLY A 131 -11.15 -7.21 3.07
N LEU A 132 -10.10 -6.40 2.92
CA LEU A 132 -8.70 -6.81 2.76
C LEU A 132 -7.89 -6.32 3.97
N PRO A 133 -6.75 -6.95 4.31
CA PRO A 133 -5.80 -6.36 5.24
C PRO A 133 -5.43 -4.94 4.80
N ALA A 134 -5.43 -3.99 5.74
CA ALA A 134 -5.23 -2.57 5.43
C ALA A 134 -3.83 -2.30 4.84
N LEU A 135 -3.69 -1.26 4.02
CA LEU A 135 -2.39 -0.85 3.45
C LEU A 135 -1.34 -0.47 4.51
N THR A 136 -1.73 -0.27 5.77
CA THR A 136 -0.83 -0.07 6.92
C THR A 136 -0.19 -1.38 7.42
N GLN A 137 -0.63 -2.53 6.91
CA GLN A 137 -0.13 -3.86 7.27
C GLN A 137 0.86 -4.39 6.24
N ASP A 138 1.58 -5.44 6.61
CA ASP A 138 2.41 -6.19 5.68
C ASP A 138 1.53 -7.11 4.82
N LEU A 139 1.35 -6.76 3.55
CA LEU A 139 0.40 -7.43 2.66
C LEU A 139 1.01 -8.66 2.00
N ASP A 140 0.33 -9.80 2.08
CA ASP A 140 0.72 -10.99 1.32
C ASP A 140 0.36 -10.87 -0.18
N GLU A 141 0.80 -11.84 -0.99
CA GLU A 141 0.52 -11.87 -2.44
C GLU A 141 -0.98 -11.70 -2.70
N ARG A 142 -1.82 -12.46 -1.98
CA ARG A 142 -3.26 -12.47 -2.21
C ARG A 142 -3.88 -11.11 -1.93
N SER A 143 -3.47 -10.44 -0.85
CA SER A 143 -3.96 -9.11 -0.50
C SER A 143 -3.54 -8.06 -1.52
N LEU A 144 -2.29 -8.13 -2.00
CA LEU A 144 -1.80 -7.26 -3.08
C LEU A 144 -2.60 -7.46 -4.37
N LEU A 145 -2.84 -8.71 -4.78
CA LEU A 145 -3.69 -9.01 -5.93
C LEU A 145 -5.13 -8.51 -5.73
N GLY A 146 -5.65 -8.53 -4.50
CA GLY A 146 -6.96 -7.97 -4.17
C GLY A 146 -7.04 -6.46 -4.41
N TYR A 147 -6.01 -5.72 -4.01
CA TYR A 147 -5.93 -4.28 -4.29
C TYR A 147 -5.71 -3.96 -5.77
N ILE A 148 -4.91 -4.77 -6.48
CA ILE A 148 -4.78 -4.66 -7.94
C ILE A 148 -6.13 -4.94 -8.63
N ALA A 149 -6.91 -5.89 -8.12
CA ALA A 149 -8.24 -6.18 -8.65
C ALA A 149 -9.23 -5.02 -8.41
N LEU A 150 -9.13 -4.33 -7.27
CA LEU A 150 -9.89 -3.09 -7.00
C LEU A 150 -9.51 -1.97 -7.96
N LEU A 151 -8.21 -1.76 -8.19
CA LEU A 151 -7.71 -0.84 -9.22
C LEU A 151 -8.26 -1.20 -10.60
N ARG A 152 -8.11 -2.46 -11.03
CA ARG A 152 -8.58 -2.92 -12.35
C ARG A 152 -10.09 -2.76 -12.53
N ALA A 153 -10.85 -2.91 -11.46
CA ALA A 153 -12.29 -2.74 -11.48
C ALA A 153 -12.75 -1.27 -11.46
N ASN A 154 -11.82 -0.30 -11.40
CA ASN A 154 -12.14 1.11 -11.16
C ASN A 154 -13.05 1.27 -9.93
N ASP A 155 -12.78 0.53 -8.84
CA ASP A 155 -13.59 0.66 -7.64
C ASP A 155 -13.55 2.13 -7.16
N PRO A 156 -14.70 2.83 -7.09
CA PRO A 156 -14.70 4.28 -6.85
C PRO A 156 -14.14 4.61 -5.47
N ARG A 157 -14.48 3.81 -4.44
CA ARG A 157 -13.98 4.02 -3.07
C ARG A 157 -12.48 3.83 -2.99
N PHE A 158 -11.95 2.76 -3.59
CA PHE A 158 -10.52 2.51 -3.62
C PHE A 158 -9.78 3.57 -4.44
N THR A 159 -10.35 3.98 -5.57
CA THR A 159 -9.77 5.02 -6.43
C THR A 159 -9.66 6.35 -5.68
N THR A 160 -10.69 6.76 -4.94
CA THR A 160 -10.64 7.96 -4.08
C THR A 160 -9.55 7.83 -3.01
N MET A 161 -9.52 6.72 -2.26
CA MET A 161 -8.46 6.52 -1.25
C MET A 161 -7.06 6.56 -1.89
N PHE A 162 -6.87 5.90 -3.02
CA PHE A 162 -5.58 5.84 -3.70
C PHE A 162 -5.13 7.23 -4.17
N GLN A 163 -6.04 8.06 -4.68
CA GLN A 163 -5.74 9.47 -5.01
C GLN A 163 -5.34 10.29 -3.78
N GLU A 164 -6.06 10.15 -2.67
CA GLU A 164 -5.70 10.81 -1.41
C GLU A 164 -4.29 10.41 -0.95
N LEU A 165 -3.94 9.13 -1.06
CA LEU A 165 -2.60 8.63 -0.72
C LEU A 165 -1.52 9.20 -1.65
N LEU A 166 -1.79 9.27 -2.97
CA LEU A 166 -0.85 9.88 -3.91
C LEU A 166 -0.63 11.36 -3.62
N GLU A 167 -1.69 12.09 -3.28
CA GLU A 167 -1.59 13.51 -2.93
C GLU A 167 -0.87 13.71 -1.59
N TRP A 168 -1.17 12.87 -0.59
CA TRP A 168 -0.43 12.83 0.66
C TRP A 168 1.07 12.61 0.43
N MET A 169 1.46 11.62 -0.39
CA MET A 169 2.86 11.32 -0.68
C MET A 169 3.62 12.49 -1.31
N LYS A 170 2.96 13.31 -2.15
CA LYS A 170 3.58 14.52 -2.72
C LYS A 170 3.89 15.59 -1.68
N ASN A 171 3.10 15.65 -0.61
CA ASN A 171 3.16 16.68 0.42
C ASN A 171 4.05 16.30 1.62
N LEU A 172 4.69 15.12 1.57
CA LEU A 172 5.62 14.66 2.60
C LEU A 172 6.89 15.51 2.67
N PRO A 173 7.49 15.66 3.87
CA PRO A 173 8.81 16.28 3.99
C PRO A 173 9.85 15.47 3.20
N HIS A 174 10.70 16.18 2.48
CA HIS A 174 11.83 15.61 1.78
C HIS A 174 13.10 15.80 2.63
N PRO A 175 14.03 14.83 2.63
CA PRO A 175 15.37 14.99 3.22
C PRO A 175 16.15 16.16 2.60
#